data_AF-A0A4R1KLQ7-F1
#
_entry.id   AF-A0A4R1KLQ7-F1
#
_cell.length_a   1.000
_cell.length_b   1.000
_cell.length_c   1.000
_cell.angle_alpha   90.00
_cell.angle_beta   90.00
_cell.angle_gamma   90.00
#
_symmetry.space_group_name_H-M   'P 1'
#
loop_
_entity.id
_entity.type
_entity.pdbx_description
1 polymer ?
#
loop_
_entity_poly.entity_id
_entity_poly.type
_entity_poly.pdbx_seq_one_letter_code
_entity_poly.pdbx_strand_id
1 'polypeptide(L)'
;MKSRIVLILFLIIPLFGIGQNFELKKPIVAELNAELKKTNYSQDVTFLYLNRNYKAESEKLDVKKYDYPDYSICAFTQKFEHGIVYSEEQCKEAGGITTKLTLPKTDKKSIIQWVELIFKSSPMDIEHGWNSEKTKFGPTDDGAGCYFEIKETENNTEIEMYCGC
;
A
#
# COMPACT_ATOMS: atom_id res chain seq x y z
N MET A 1 41.18 -34.19 37.24
CA MET A 1 40.17 -33.19 36.81
C MET A 1 39.71 -33.57 35.41
N LYS A 2 38.42 -33.88 35.26
CA LYS A 2 37.77 -34.18 33.97
C LYS A 2 37.49 -32.85 33.28
N SER A 3 38.12 -32.57 32.15
CA SER A 3 37.61 -31.55 31.23
C SER A 3 37.26 -32.24 29.92
N ARG A 4 35.97 -32.56 29.79
CA ARG A 4 35.38 -32.98 28.51
C ARG A 4 35.08 -31.68 27.76
N ILE A 5 35.94 -31.32 26.82
CA ILE A 5 35.62 -30.28 25.84
C ILE A 5 34.64 -30.93 24.85
N VAL A 6 33.35 -30.77 25.12
CA VAL A 6 32.29 -31.04 24.15
C VAL A 6 32.22 -29.82 23.24
N LEU A 7 32.83 -29.93 22.05
CA LEU A 7 32.65 -28.91 21.02
C LEU A 7 31.22 -29.05 20.48
N ILE A 8 30.36 -28.12 20.87
CA ILE A 8 28.98 -28.03 20.40
C ILE A 8 29.01 -27.58 18.93
N LEU A 9 28.80 -28.54 18.02
CA LEU A 9 28.53 -28.31 16.61
C LEU A 9 27.04 -27.94 16.48
N PHE A 10 26.67 -26.67 16.65
CA PHE A 10 25.29 -26.21 16.44
C PHE A 10 25.22 -25.08 15.41
N LEU A 11 24.58 -25.43 14.28
CA LEU A 11 23.67 -24.60 13.50
C LEU A 11 24.25 -23.37 12.79
N ILE A 12 25.03 -23.63 11.74
CA ILE A 12 24.86 -22.84 10.53
C ILE A 12 23.76 -23.55 9.73
N ILE A 13 22.50 -23.40 10.15
CA ILE A 13 21.41 -23.49 9.19
C ILE A 13 21.48 -22.13 8.47
N PRO A 14 21.98 -22.03 7.23
CA PRO A 14 21.53 -20.93 6.41
C PRO A 14 20.02 -21.08 6.37
N LEU A 15 19.31 -20.16 7.03
CA LEU A 15 17.92 -19.90 6.77
C LEU A 15 17.85 -19.50 5.31
N PHE A 16 17.87 -20.49 4.42
CA PHE A 16 17.24 -20.40 3.13
C PHE A 16 15.75 -20.23 3.44
N GLY A 17 15.39 -19.02 3.85
CA GLY A 17 14.04 -18.50 3.67
C GLY A 17 13.85 -18.43 2.16
N ILE A 18 13.58 -19.58 1.55
CA ILE A 18 13.06 -19.68 0.21
C ILE A 18 11.84 -18.77 0.24
N GLY A 19 11.93 -17.68 -0.52
CA GLY A 19 10.92 -16.64 -0.58
C GLY A 19 9.57 -17.30 -0.80
N GLN A 20 8.72 -17.21 0.22
CA GLN A 20 7.31 -17.43 -0.01
C GLN A 20 6.90 -16.37 -1.01
N ASN A 21 6.41 -16.80 -2.18
CA ASN A 21 5.81 -15.90 -3.13
C ASN A 21 4.77 -15.09 -2.37
N PHE A 22 4.97 -13.77 -2.28
CA PHE A 22 4.07 -12.89 -1.57
C PHE A 22 2.70 -12.94 -2.26
N GLU A 23 1.66 -13.20 -1.47
CA GLU A 23 0.27 -13.21 -1.94
C GLU A 23 -0.46 -12.01 -1.34
N LEU A 24 -0.94 -11.13 -2.20
CA LEU A 24 -1.68 -9.94 -1.79
C LEU A 24 -3.09 -10.34 -1.35
N LYS A 25 -3.40 -10.12 -0.06
CA LYS A 25 -4.73 -10.40 0.50
C LYS A 25 -5.81 -9.64 -0.25
N LYS A 26 -6.87 -10.33 -0.65
CA LYS A 26 -7.98 -9.75 -1.39
C LYS A 26 -8.75 -8.72 -0.54
N PRO A 27 -8.99 -7.48 -1.02
CA PRO A 27 -9.80 -6.51 -0.28
C PRO A 27 -11.25 -6.97 -0.10
N ILE A 28 -11.80 -6.78 1.12
CA ILE A 28 -13.22 -7.03 1.42
C ILE A 28 -13.97 -5.70 1.28
N VAL A 29 -14.56 -5.48 0.10
CA VAL A 29 -15.19 -4.20 -0.29
C VAL A 29 -16.22 -3.71 0.72
N ALA A 30 -17.10 -4.59 1.20
CA ALA A 30 -18.15 -4.22 2.13
C ALA A 30 -17.61 -3.70 3.47
N GLU A 31 -16.54 -4.30 3.98
CA GLU A 31 -15.91 -3.90 5.24
C GLU A 31 -15.15 -2.58 5.10
N LEU A 32 -14.40 -2.41 4.01
CA LEU A 32 -13.69 -1.16 3.72
C LEU A 32 -14.69 0.00 3.56
N ASN A 33 -15.75 -0.20 2.78
CA ASN A 33 -16.78 0.82 2.58
C ASN A 33 -17.49 1.21 3.88
N ALA A 34 -17.80 0.23 4.75
CA ALA A 34 -18.43 0.51 6.03
C ALA A 34 -17.55 1.35 6.96
N GLU A 35 -16.24 1.09 7.01
CA GLU A 35 -15.32 1.86 7.86
C GLU A 35 -15.05 3.25 7.31
N LEU A 36 -14.92 3.40 5.99
CA LEU A 36 -14.80 4.71 5.34
C LEU A 36 -16.02 5.58 5.69
N LYS A 37 -17.24 5.04 5.59
CA LYS A 37 -18.45 5.75 5.99
C LYS A 37 -18.46 6.14 7.47
N LYS A 38 -18.05 5.23 8.35
CA LYS A 38 -17.98 5.47 9.81
C LYS A 38 -16.98 6.56 10.17
N THR A 39 -15.89 6.68 9.43
CA THR A 39 -14.82 7.67 9.63
C THR A 39 -15.02 8.94 8.81
N ASN A 40 -16.18 9.11 8.16
CA ASN A 40 -16.47 10.20 7.21
C ASN A 40 -15.37 10.38 6.16
N TYR A 41 -14.82 9.26 5.65
CA TYR A 41 -13.79 9.25 4.61
C TYR A 41 -12.50 10.00 4.99
N SER A 42 -12.21 10.10 6.29
CA SER A 42 -11.02 10.80 6.80
C SER A 42 -9.70 10.03 6.60
N GLN A 43 -9.75 8.78 6.13
CA GLN A 43 -8.60 7.94 5.89
C GLN A 43 -8.55 7.46 4.45
N ASP A 44 -7.34 7.39 3.90
CA ASP A 44 -7.09 6.74 2.62
C ASP A 44 -7.50 5.25 2.67
N VAL A 45 -8.21 4.80 1.63
CA VAL A 45 -8.75 3.44 1.53
C VAL A 45 -7.64 2.39 1.49
N THR A 46 -6.51 2.71 0.85
CA THR A 46 -5.36 1.82 0.77
C THR A 46 -4.70 1.68 2.14
N PHE A 47 -4.50 2.78 2.87
CA PHE A 47 -3.98 2.73 4.23
C PHE A 47 -4.90 1.95 5.18
N LEU A 48 -6.21 2.16 5.09
CA LEU A 48 -7.20 1.39 5.85
C LEU A 48 -7.12 -0.12 5.53
N TYR A 49 -7.02 -0.48 4.25
CA TYR A 49 -6.84 -1.86 3.82
C TYR A 49 -5.58 -2.47 4.45
N LEU A 50 -4.45 -1.76 4.43
CA LEU A 50 -3.21 -2.26 4.98
C LEU A 50 -3.29 -2.52 6.49
N ASN A 51 -3.81 -1.57 7.26
CA ASN A 51 -3.96 -1.71 8.72
C ASN A 51 -4.85 -2.88 9.12
N ARG A 52 -5.80 -3.28 8.27
CA ARG A 52 -6.68 -4.43 8.53
C ARG A 52 -6.04 -5.76 8.18
N ASN A 53 -5.18 -5.78 7.17
CA ASN A 53 -4.72 -7.02 6.55
C ASN A 53 -3.29 -7.37 6.92
N TYR A 54 -2.48 -6.40 7.36
CA TYR A 54 -1.07 -6.59 7.63
C TYR A 54 -0.68 -5.94 8.94
N LYS A 55 0.19 -6.61 9.69
CA LYS A 55 0.78 -6.05 10.90
C LYS A 55 1.73 -4.91 10.53
N ALA A 56 1.59 -3.76 11.17
CA ALA A 56 2.58 -2.69 11.07
C ALA A 56 3.90 -3.12 11.74
N GLU A 57 5.01 -2.92 11.03
CA GLU A 57 6.37 -3.19 11.52
C GLU A 57 7.12 -1.92 11.93
N SER A 58 6.57 -0.76 11.57
CA SER A 58 7.08 0.53 12.01
C SER A 58 5.97 1.43 12.53
N GLU A 59 6.36 2.39 13.36
CA GLU A 59 5.62 3.63 13.51
C GLU A 59 5.59 4.40 12.18
N LYS A 60 4.89 5.53 12.15
CA LYS A 60 4.96 6.45 11.01
C LYS A 60 6.35 7.10 10.95
N LEU A 61 6.98 6.98 9.79
CA LEU A 61 8.28 7.53 9.43
C LEU A 61 8.08 8.74 8.52
N ASP A 62 9.14 9.54 8.33
CA ASP A 62 9.18 10.66 7.39
C ASP A 62 7.97 11.62 7.52
N VAL A 63 7.51 11.81 8.76
CA VAL A 63 6.28 12.53 9.08
C VAL A 63 6.45 14.01 8.75
N LYS A 64 5.58 14.53 7.90
CA LYS A 64 5.38 15.97 7.67
C LYS A 64 4.01 16.38 8.18
N LYS A 65 3.90 17.64 8.59
CA LYS A 65 2.64 18.25 9.03
C LYS A 65 2.31 19.43 8.14
N TYR A 66 1.03 19.80 8.10
CA TYR A 66 0.61 21.03 7.42
C TYR A 66 1.28 22.24 8.05
N ASP A 67 1.46 23.30 7.27
CA ASP A 67 1.91 24.59 7.80
C ASP A 67 0.86 25.17 8.77
N TYR A 68 -0.43 24.92 8.49
CA TYR A 68 -1.54 25.26 9.38
C TYR A 68 -2.75 24.35 9.10
N PRO A 69 -3.36 23.70 10.12
CA PRO A 69 -2.87 23.58 11.49
C PRO A 69 -1.65 22.64 11.59
N ASP A 70 -0.66 23.02 12.39
CA ASP A 70 0.65 22.36 12.53
C ASP A 70 0.65 21.05 13.33
N TYR A 71 -0.52 20.54 13.72
CA TYR A 71 -0.67 19.25 14.40
C TYR A 71 -1.15 18.13 13.48
N SER A 72 -1.70 18.46 12.31
CA SER A 72 -2.23 17.49 11.36
C SER A 72 -1.12 16.94 10.46
N ILE A 73 -0.95 15.61 10.44
CA ILE A 73 0.00 14.93 9.55
C ILE A 73 -0.50 15.07 8.11
N CYS A 74 0.39 15.50 7.21
CA CYS A 74 0.12 15.64 5.79
C CYS A 74 0.98 14.74 4.91
N ALA A 75 2.02 14.12 5.47
CA ALA A 75 2.76 13.07 4.78
C ALA A 75 3.37 12.11 5.80
N PHE A 76 3.44 10.83 5.46
CA PHE A 76 4.20 9.85 6.22
C PHE A 76 4.51 8.62 5.37
N THR A 77 5.46 7.83 5.85
CA THR A 77 5.76 6.48 5.35
C THR A 77 5.53 5.46 6.47
N GLN A 78 4.96 4.30 6.16
CA GLN A 78 4.82 3.22 7.14
C GLN A 78 5.12 1.86 6.52
N LYS A 79 5.84 1.03 7.28
CA LYS A 79 6.22 -0.33 6.89
C LYS A 79 5.29 -1.34 7.53
N PHE A 80 4.91 -2.35 6.77
CA PHE A 80 4.11 -3.47 7.20
C PHE A 80 4.88 -4.77 6.95
N GLU A 81 4.40 -5.85 7.57
CA GLU A 81 4.94 -7.19 7.37
C GLU A 81 5.03 -7.56 5.88
N HIS A 82 5.91 -8.53 5.60
CA HIS A 82 6.26 -8.95 4.24
C HIS A 82 6.94 -7.86 3.40
N GLY A 83 7.50 -6.80 4.01
CA GLY A 83 8.25 -5.77 3.28
C GLY A 83 7.37 -4.80 2.49
N ILE A 84 6.08 -4.71 2.84
CA ILE A 84 5.16 -3.75 2.24
C ILE A 84 5.48 -2.35 2.78
N VAL A 85 5.54 -1.36 1.89
CA VAL A 85 5.77 0.04 2.25
C VAL A 85 4.66 0.90 1.68
N TYR A 86 4.02 1.67 2.55
CA TYR A 86 3.03 2.67 2.20
C TYR A 86 3.62 4.07 2.43
N SER A 87 3.31 5.01 1.54
CA SER A 87 3.59 6.43 1.76
C SER A 87 2.42 7.27 1.28
N GLU A 88 2.11 8.35 2.00
CA GLU A 88 1.17 9.37 1.58
C GLU A 88 1.82 10.76 1.60
N GLU A 89 1.42 11.63 0.69
CA GLU A 89 1.77 13.04 0.67
C GLU A 89 0.57 13.87 0.17
N GLN A 90 0.08 14.75 1.05
CA GLN A 90 -1.06 15.64 0.85
C GLN A 90 -0.80 17.04 1.41
N CYS A 91 0.47 17.42 1.59
CA CYS A 91 0.85 18.70 2.22
C CYS A 91 0.50 19.94 1.38
N LYS A 92 0.05 19.77 0.13
CA LYS A 92 -0.39 20.87 -0.73
C LYS A 92 -1.91 20.94 -0.72
N GLU A 93 -2.48 22.01 -0.16
CA GLU A 93 -3.94 22.19 0.02
C GLU A 93 -4.76 22.04 -1.27
N ALA A 94 -4.19 22.38 -2.43
CA ALA A 94 -4.83 22.28 -3.75
C ALA A 94 -4.18 21.23 -4.68
N GLY A 95 -3.26 20.43 -4.17
CA GLY A 95 -2.44 19.52 -5.00
C GLY A 95 -2.96 18.09 -5.12
N GLY A 96 -4.11 17.80 -4.51
CA GLY A 96 -4.58 16.43 -4.36
C GLY A 96 -3.76 15.61 -3.36
N ILE A 97 -4.06 14.32 -3.30
CA ILE A 97 -3.37 13.34 -2.45
C ILE A 97 -2.59 12.41 -3.36
N THR A 98 -1.30 12.25 -3.09
CA THR A 98 -0.47 11.22 -3.72
C THR A 98 -0.16 10.14 -2.70
N THR A 99 -0.44 8.89 -3.02
CA THR A 99 -0.03 7.75 -2.21
C THR A 99 0.79 6.77 -3.04
N LYS A 100 1.75 6.11 -2.41
CA LYS A 100 2.60 5.10 -3.03
C LYS A 100 2.54 3.83 -2.19
N LEU A 101 2.19 2.72 -2.83
CA LEU A 101 2.24 1.40 -2.26
C LEU A 101 3.33 0.58 -2.96
N THR A 102 4.33 0.16 -2.20
CA THR A 102 5.37 -0.76 -2.67
C THR A 102 5.13 -2.12 -2.06
N LEU A 103 4.93 -3.11 -2.91
CA LEU A 103 4.73 -4.51 -2.56
C LEU A 103 5.96 -5.32 -2.99
N PRO A 104 6.24 -6.46 -2.33
CA PRO A 104 7.08 -7.49 -2.95
C PRO A 104 6.53 -7.85 -4.33
N LYS A 105 7.38 -8.43 -5.19
CA LYS A 105 6.97 -8.85 -6.53
C LYS A 105 5.67 -9.66 -6.47
N THR A 106 4.62 -9.06 -7.02
CA THR A 106 3.25 -9.60 -7.00
C THR A 106 2.79 -9.81 -8.43
N ASP A 107 2.01 -10.86 -8.69
CA ASP A 107 1.49 -11.11 -10.02
C ASP A 107 0.54 -9.99 -10.47
N LYS A 108 0.67 -9.59 -11.74
CA LYS A 108 -0.10 -8.48 -12.32
C LYS A 108 -1.63 -8.69 -12.22
N LYS A 109 -2.11 -9.93 -12.27
CA LYS A 109 -3.54 -10.24 -12.21
C LYS A 109 -4.10 -9.94 -10.82
N SER A 110 -3.39 -10.31 -9.75
CA SER A 110 -3.75 -10.00 -8.37
C SER A 110 -3.72 -8.50 -8.12
N ILE A 111 -2.75 -7.78 -8.69
CA ILE A 111 -2.66 -6.32 -8.57
C ILE A 111 -3.85 -5.64 -9.27
N ILE A 112 -4.19 -6.06 -10.49
CA ILE A 112 -5.37 -5.55 -11.21
C ILE A 112 -6.64 -5.77 -10.39
N GLN A 113 -6.86 -6.98 -9.89
CA GLN A 113 -8.01 -7.30 -9.04
C GLN A 113 -8.03 -6.48 -7.76
N TRP A 114 -6.87 -6.27 -7.15
CA TRP A 114 -6.74 -5.44 -5.96
C TRP A 114 -7.12 -3.99 -6.25
N VAL A 115 -6.62 -3.38 -7.34
CA VAL A 115 -6.96 -2.01 -7.74
C VAL A 115 -8.47 -1.86 -7.95
N GLU A 116 -9.10 -2.78 -8.68
CA GLU A 116 -10.54 -2.77 -8.92
C GLU A 116 -11.35 -2.85 -7.62
N LEU A 117 -10.92 -3.68 -6.67
CA LEU A 117 -11.61 -3.85 -5.39
C LEU A 117 -11.38 -2.66 -4.44
N ILE A 118 -10.18 -2.08 -4.43
CA ILE A 118 -9.90 -0.84 -3.69
C ILE A 118 -10.75 0.30 -4.22
N PHE A 119 -10.76 0.51 -5.55
CA PHE A 119 -11.60 1.53 -6.18
C PHE A 119 -13.08 1.32 -5.85
N LYS A 120 -13.58 0.08 -5.95
CA LYS A 120 -14.97 -0.27 -5.60
C LYS A 120 -15.30 -0.02 -4.12
N SER A 121 -14.31 0.04 -3.24
CA SER A 121 -14.52 0.32 -1.81
C SER A 121 -14.81 1.79 -1.53
N SER A 122 -14.32 2.68 -2.40
CA SER A 122 -14.58 4.12 -2.38
C SER A 122 -14.87 4.63 -3.81
N PRO A 123 -16.01 4.23 -4.40
CA PRO A 123 -16.30 4.52 -5.80
C PRO A 123 -16.53 6.02 -6.01
N MET A 124 -16.15 6.49 -7.19
CA MET A 124 -16.39 7.85 -7.65
C MET A 124 -17.53 7.88 -8.69
N ASP A 125 -18.16 9.03 -8.86
CA ASP A 125 -19.27 9.21 -9.80
C ASP A 125 -18.84 9.24 -11.27
N ILE A 126 -17.54 9.39 -11.54
CA ILE A 126 -16.97 9.40 -12.88
C ILE A 126 -16.57 7.98 -13.30
N GLU A 127 -16.78 7.67 -14.58
CA GLU A 127 -16.43 6.36 -15.14
C GLU A 127 -14.90 6.18 -15.15
N HIS A 128 -14.43 5.05 -14.61
CA HIS A 128 -13.02 4.69 -14.62
C HIS A 128 -12.79 3.42 -15.43
N GLY A 129 -11.64 3.35 -16.10
CA GLY A 129 -11.24 2.22 -16.92
C GLY A 129 -9.73 1.99 -16.93
N TRP A 130 -9.34 0.81 -17.38
CA TRP A 130 -7.94 0.48 -17.62
C TRP A 130 -7.50 0.99 -19.00
N ASN A 131 -6.26 1.46 -19.08
CA ASN A 131 -5.59 1.62 -20.37
C ASN A 131 -5.36 0.25 -21.05
N SER A 132 -5.01 0.26 -22.34
CA SER A 132 -4.84 -0.97 -23.14
C SER A 132 -3.81 -1.94 -22.56
N GLU A 133 -2.78 -1.42 -21.89
CA GLU A 133 -1.68 -2.21 -21.30
C GLU A 133 -1.98 -2.70 -19.88
N LYS A 134 -3.10 -2.28 -19.28
CA LYS A 134 -3.46 -2.52 -17.87
C LYS A 134 -2.35 -2.12 -16.90
N THR A 135 -1.75 -0.97 -17.14
CA THR A 135 -0.74 -0.33 -16.29
C THR A 135 -1.29 0.91 -15.60
N LYS A 136 -2.39 1.49 -16.11
CA LYS A 136 -3.05 2.66 -15.52
C LYS A 136 -4.56 2.45 -15.46
N PHE A 137 -5.16 2.74 -14.32
CA PHE A 137 -6.61 2.77 -14.09
C PHE A 137 -7.00 4.18 -13.67
N GLY A 138 -7.97 4.80 -14.33
CA GLY A 138 -8.34 6.19 -14.10
C GLY A 138 -9.60 6.60 -14.87
N PRO A 139 -10.02 7.88 -14.79
CA PRO A 139 -11.14 8.41 -15.56
C PRO A 139 -11.01 8.11 -17.05
N THR A 140 -12.09 7.64 -17.67
CA THR A 140 -12.09 7.24 -19.09
C THR A 140 -12.03 8.42 -20.06
N ASP A 141 -12.33 9.62 -19.56
CA ASP A 141 -12.25 10.89 -20.29
C ASP A 141 -10.89 11.59 -20.12
N ASP A 142 -9.94 10.95 -19.45
CA ASP A 142 -8.63 11.52 -19.06
C ASP A 142 -8.76 12.84 -18.24
N GLY A 143 -9.94 13.09 -17.64
CA GLY A 143 -10.24 14.28 -16.85
C GLY A 143 -9.80 14.16 -15.38
N ALA A 144 -10.08 15.19 -14.59
CA ALA A 144 -9.74 15.21 -13.16
C ALA A 144 -10.36 14.03 -12.40
N GLY A 145 -9.63 13.47 -11.43
CA GLY A 145 -10.08 12.30 -10.69
C GLY A 145 -8.97 11.55 -9.99
N CYS A 146 -9.24 10.28 -9.68
CA CYS A 146 -8.30 9.37 -9.06
C CYS A 146 -7.68 8.42 -10.08
N TYR A 147 -6.37 8.24 -10.00
CA TYR A 147 -5.61 7.36 -10.87
C TYR A 147 -4.81 6.35 -10.04
N PHE A 148 -4.66 5.15 -10.59
CA PHE A 148 -3.75 4.12 -10.12
C PHE A 148 -2.78 3.80 -11.27
N GLU A 149 -1.49 3.84 -11.00
CA GLU A 149 -0.44 3.49 -11.96
C GLU A 149 0.44 2.39 -11.40
N ILE A 150 0.56 1.28 -12.13
CA ILE A 150 1.31 0.10 -11.75
C ILE A 150 2.68 0.15 -12.43
N LYS A 151 3.74 0.13 -11.63
CA LYS A 151 5.14 0.02 -12.09
C LYS A 151 5.74 -1.26 -11.54
N GLU A 152 6.13 -2.15 -12.45
CA GLU A 152 6.76 -3.42 -12.09
C GLU A 152 8.28 -3.32 -12.19
N THR A 153 8.98 -3.80 -11.18
CA THR A 153 10.44 -3.98 -11.19
C THR A 153 10.79 -5.46 -11.08
N GLU A 154 12.09 -5.79 -11.06
CA GLU A 154 12.56 -7.17 -10.84
C GLU A 154 12.14 -7.72 -9.47
N ASN A 155 12.17 -6.87 -8.43
CA ASN A 155 11.98 -7.30 -7.04
C ASN A 155 10.64 -6.88 -6.43
N ASN A 156 10.02 -5.82 -6.96
CA ASN A 156 8.86 -5.18 -6.36
C ASN A 156 7.78 -4.86 -7.40
N THR A 157 6.56 -4.67 -6.91
CA THR A 157 5.47 -4.04 -7.64
C THR A 157 5.09 -2.75 -6.92
N GLU A 158 5.15 -1.63 -7.62
CA GLU A 158 4.76 -0.32 -7.10
C GLU A 158 3.42 0.11 -7.68
N ILE A 159 2.58 0.70 -6.85
CA ILE A 159 1.30 1.28 -7.22
C ILE A 159 1.32 2.72 -6.75
N GLU A 160 1.39 3.65 -7.70
CA GLU A 160 1.22 5.08 -7.44
C GLU A 160 -0.25 5.43 -7.59
N MET A 161 -0.78 6.17 -6.63
CA MET A 161 -2.16 6.62 -6.61
C MET A 161 -2.18 8.13 -6.49
N TYR A 162 -2.95 8.78 -7.34
CA TYR A 162 -3.12 10.23 -7.32
C TYR A 162 -4.60 10.55 -7.38
N CYS A 163 -5.10 11.35 -6.45
CA CYS A 163 -6.46 11.86 -6.43
C CYS A 163 -6.43 13.37 -6.36
N GLY A 164 -6.90 14.06 -7.40
CA GLY A 164 -6.94 15.52 -7.45
C GLY A 164 -8.02 16.06 -8.39
N CYS A 165 -8.33 17.34 -8.22
CA CYS A 165 -9.31 18.10 -9.00
C CYS A 165 -8.62 19.10 -9.93
#